data_AF-A0A927VPY8-F1
#
_entry.id   AF-A0A927VPY8-F1
#
_cell.length_a   1.000
_cell.length_b   1.000
_cell.length_c   1.000
_cell.angle_alpha   90.00
_cell.angle_beta   90.00
_cell.angle_gamma   90.00
#
_symmetry.space_group_name_H-M   'P 1'
#
loop_
_entity.id
_entity.type
_entity.pdbx_description
1 polymer ?
#
loop_
_entity_poly.entity_id
_entity_poly.type
_entity_poly.pdbx_seq_one_letter_code
_entity_poly.pdbx_strand_id
1 'polypeptide(L)' 'QQASAIIAARAKIVDGAVSMVKMAIDKLSDEDIVTLDEERKAQMVSNLLVVLCGNKDAQPIVNSGSIY' A
#
# COMPACT_ATOMS: atom_id res chain seq x y z
N GLN A 1 -29.94 1.21 1.54
CA GLN A 1 -29.46 1.63 0.21
C GLN A 1 -28.24 2.56 0.28
N GLN A 2 -28.14 3.54 1.19
CA GLN A 2 -26.91 4.37 1.28
C GLN A 2 -25.65 3.57 1.71
N ALA A 3 -25.78 2.63 2.65
CA ALA A 3 -24.65 1.82 3.11
C ALA A 3 -23.97 1.00 1.98
N SER A 4 -24.76 0.43 1.06
CA SER A 4 -24.22 -0.35 -0.07
C SER A 4 -23.47 0.53 -1.07
N ALA A 5 -23.91 1.77 -1.30
CA ALA A 5 -23.21 2.72 -2.15
C ALA A 5 -21.86 3.14 -1.56
N ILE A 6 -21.79 3.33 -0.24
CA ILE A 6 -20.54 3.66 0.47
C ILE A 6 -19.54 2.50 0.38
N ILE A 7 -19.99 1.26 0.59
CA ILE A 7 -19.14 0.07 0.49
C ILE A 7 -18.63 -0.11 -0.94
N ALA A 8 -19.50 0.05 -1.95
CA ALA A 8 -19.09 -0.04 -3.36
C ALA A 8 -18.04 1.02 -3.73
N ALA A 9 -18.21 2.25 -3.23
CA ALA A 9 -17.22 3.32 -3.42
C ALA A 9 -15.88 2.97 -2.73
N ARG A 10 -15.92 2.45 -1.50
CA ARG A 10 -14.72 2.00 -0.77
C ARG A 10 -14.01 0.86 -1.49
N ALA A 11 -14.74 -0.12 -2.02
CA ALA A 11 -14.16 -1.21 -2.80
C ALA A 11 -13.41 -0.69 -4.03
N LYS A 12 -14.00 0.28 -4.76
CA LYS A 12 -13.36 0.89 -5.94
C LYS A 12 -12.07 1.66 -5.59
N ILE A 13 -12.00 2.28 -4.42
CA ILE A 13 -10.77 2.94 -3.92
C ILE A 13 -9.68 1.89 -3.65
N VAL A 14 -10.04 0.79 -2.99
CA VAL A 14 -9.10 -0.29 -2.67
C VAL A 14 -8.53 -0.93 -3.93
N ASP A 15 -9.36 -1.22 -4.95
CA ASP A 15 -8.89 -1.77 -6.23
C ASP A 15 -7.88 -0.84 -6.93
N GLY A 16 -8.15 0.46 -6.93
CA GLY A 16 -7.22 1.46 -7.44
C GLY A 16 -5.90 1.46 -6.67
N ALA A 17 -5.97 1.41 -5.33
CA ALA A 17 -4.79 1.37 -4.47
C ALA A 17 -3.93 0.13 -4.71
N VAL A 18 -4.52 -1.06 -4.78
CA VAL A 18 -3.80 -2.30 -5.08
C VAL A 18 -3.09 -2.22 -6.43
N SER A 19 -3.77 -1.67 -7.44
CA SER A 19 -3.18 -1.48 -8.77
C SER A 19 -2.00 -0.52 -8.73
N MET A 20 -2.11 0.59 -8.02
CA MET A 20 -1.02 1.58 -7.87
C MET A 20 0.19 1.00 -7.15
N VAL A 21 -0.01 0.23 -6.08
CA VAL A 21 1.07 -0.42 -5.33
C VAL A 21 1.80 -1.44 -6.20
N LYS A 22 1.05 -2.27 -6.94
CA LYS A 22 1.65 -3.25 -7.84
C LYS A 22 2.53 -2.57 -8.90
N MET A 23 2.00 -1.55 -9.58
CA MET A 23 2.77 -0.80 -10.58
C MET A 23 4.04 -0.17 -10.01
N ALA A 24 3.98 0.37 -8.79
CA ALA A 24 5.15 0.95 -8.14
C ALA A 24 6.23 -0.09 -7.85
N ILE A 25 5.86 -1.25 -7.31
CA ILE A 25 6.82 -2.33 -6.99
C ILE A 25 7.41 -2.91 -8.27
N ASP A 26 6.58 -3.20 -9.27
CA ASP A 26 7.03 -3.76 -10.55
C ASP A 26 8.02 -2.80 -11.23
N LYS A 27 7.70 -1.50 -11.29
CA LYS A 27 8.60 -0.48 -11.86
C LYS A 27 9.93 -0.36 -11.10
N LEU A 28 9.90 -0.39 -9.77
CA LEU A 28 11.11 -0.33 -8.95
C LEU A 28 11.99 -1.57 -9.13
N SER A 29 11.38 -2.74 -9.37
CA SER A 29 12.09 -3.98 -9.68
C SER A 29 12.65 -3.97 -11.10
N ASP A 30 11.89 -3.48 -12.09
CA ASP A 30 12.32 -3.39 -13.49
C ASP A 30 13.50 -2.43 -13.70
N GLU A 31 13.56 -1.37 -12.89
CA GLU A 31 14.67 -0.40 -12.90
C GLU A 31 15.85 -0.84 -12.01
N ASP A 32 15.81 -2.04 -11.42
CA ASP A 32 16.81 -2.56 -10.46
C ASP A 32 17.12 -1.57 -9.31
N ILE A 33 16.15 -0.71 -8.95
CA ILE A 33 16.31 0.29 -7.89
C ILE A 33 16.34 -0.38 -6.50
N VAL A 34 15.57 -1.45 -6.33
CA VAL A 34 15.50 -2.21 -5.09
C VAL A 34 15.22 -3.69 -5.36
N THR A 35 15.98 -4.56 -4.69
CA THR A 35 15.68 -5.99 -4.63
C THR A 35 14.88 -6.27 -3.36
N LEU A 36 13.65 -6.75 -3.51
CA LEU A 36 12.77 -7.10 -2.39
C LEU A 36 12.63 -8.62 -2.33
N ASP A 37 12.89 -9.19 -1.17
CA ASP A 37 12.40 -10.53 -0.86
C ASP A 37 10.87 -10.49 -0.61
N GLU A 38 10.25 -11.66 -0.56
CA GLU A 38 8.79 -11.80 -0.40
C GLU A 38 8.27 -11.18 0.91
N GLU A 39 9.06 -11.21 1.99
CA GLU A 39 8.68 -10.63 3.28
C GLU A 39 8.66 -9.10 3.21
N ARG A 40 9.73 -8.49 2.69
CA ARG A 40 9.83 -7.03 2.47
C ARG A 40 8.78 -6.54 1.49
N LYS A 41 8.50 -7.32 0.44
CA LYS A 41 7.43 -7.00 -0.53
C LYS A 41 6.07 -6.96 0.16
N ALA A 42 5.74 -7.95 0.99
CA ALA A 42 4.51 -7.96 1.76
C ALA A 42 4.40 -6.76 2.72
N GLN A 43 5.49 -6.40 3.41
CA GLN A 43 5.55 -5.22 4.27
C GLN A 43 5.34 -3.91 3.50
N MET A 44 6.00 -3.74 2.35
CA MET A 44 5.82 -2.56 1.51
C MET A 44 4.39 -2.44 0.97
N VAL A 45 3.80 -3.55 0.53
CA VAL A 45 2.40 -3.58 0.09
C VAL A 45 1.47 -3.13 1.21
N SER A 46 1.67 -3.66 2.43
CA SER A 46 0.87 -3.27 3.61
C SER A 46 0.99 -1.77 3.90
N ASN A 47 2.22 -1.24 3.98
CA ASN A 47 2.46 0.16 4.27
C ASN A 47 1.85 1.09 3.21
N LEU A 48 2.01 0.77 1.93
CA LEU A 48 1.49 1.58 0.84
C LEU A 48 -0.04 1.52 0.76
N LEU A 49 -0.66 0.35 1.00
CA LEU A 49 -2.12 0.23 1.05
C LEU A 49 -2.72 1.01 2.21
N VAL A 50 -2.08 1.02 3.39
CA VAL A 50 -2.52 1.84 4.52
C VAL A 50 -2.45 3.32 4.17
N VAL A 51 -1.41 3.78 3.48
CA VAL A 51 -1.28 5.18 3.04
C VAL A 51 -2.32 5.55 1.98
N LEU A 52 -2.55 4.68 0.98
CA LEU A 52 -3.45 4.97 -0.14
C LEU A 52 -4.93 4.82 0.21
N CYS A 53 -5.27 3.89 1.11
CA CYS A 53 -6.66 3.64 1.54
C CYS A 53 -7.01 4.35 2.86
N GLY A 54 -6.02 4.85 3.59
CA GLY A 54 -6.18 5.58 4.85
C GLY A 54 -6.85 6.92 4.63
N ASN A 55 -8.11 7.04 5.04
CA ASN A 55 -8.96 8.19 4.74
C ASN A 55 -8.83 9.36 5.73
N LYS A 56 -7.79 9.39 6.55
CA LYS A 56 -7.56 10.39 7.59
C LYS A 56 -6.13 10.23 8.11
N ASP A 57 -5.29 11.24 7.89
CA ASP A 57 -3.98 11.43 8.53
C ASP A 57 -3.19 10.12 8.73
N ALA A 58 -2.57 9.60 7.67
CA ALA A 58 -1.63 8.48 7.79
C ALA A 58 -0.50 8.91 8.75
N GLN A 59 -0.64 8.56 10.03
CA GLN A 59 0.40 8.82 11.00
C GLN A 59 1.60 7.96 10.61
N PRO A 60 2.80 8.55 10.45
CA PRO A 60 3.98 7.78 10.10
C PRO A 60 4.17 6.70 11.16
N ILE A 61 4.10 5.44 10.75
CA ILE A 61 4.55 4.33 11.60
C ILE A 61 6.08 4.43 11.62
N VAL A 62 6.59 5.13 12.62
CA VAL A 62 8.03 5.21 12.90
C VAL A 62 8.44 3.84 13.44
N ASN A 63 9.08 3.04 12.60
CA ASN A 63 9.70 1.80 13.03
C ASN A 63 11.04 2.13 13.71
N SER A 64 11.00 2.43 15.02
CA SER A 64 12.19 2.58 15.87
C SER A 64 12.76 1.22 16.34
N GLY A 65 12.43 0.12 15.66
CA GLY A 65 13.07 -1.17 15.90
C GLY A 65 14.44 -1.19 15.24
N SER A 66 15.48 -1.15 16.06
CA SER A 66 16.91 -1.14 15.74
C SER A 66 17.32 -1.61 14.35
N ILE A 67 17.98 -0.69 13.63
CA ILE A 67 19.04 -1.04 12.68
C ILE A 67 20.07 -1.84 13.49
N TYR A 68 20.17 -3.13 13.21
CA TYR A 68 21.37 -3.91 13.53
C TYR A 68 22.38 -3.72 12.40
#